data_AF-A0A662IXD4-F1
#
_entry.id   AF-A0A662IXD4-F1
#
_cell.length_a   1.000
_cell.length_b   1.000
_cell.length_c   1.000
_cell.angle_alpha   90.00
_cell.angle_beta   90.00
_cell.angle_gamma   90.00
#
_symmetry.space_group_name_H-M   'P 1'
#
loop_
_entity.id
_entity.type
_entity.pdbx_description
1 polymer ?
#
loop_
_entity_poly.entity_id
_entity_poly.type
_entity_poly.pdbx_seq_one_letter_code
_entity_poly.pdbx_strand_id
1 'polypeptide(L)' 'MPITDPEKLQIAQQKLLFVKICRECGARNPPSAEKCRRCKSHNLRWKHRALKR' A
#
# COMPACT_ATOMS: atom_id res chain seq x y z
N MET A 1 8.22 4.55 17.09
CA MET A 1 9.65 4.71 16.74
C MET A 1 9.78 5.99 15.93
N PRO A 2 10.43 7.06 16.41
CA PRO A 2 10.69 8.21 15.57
C PRO A 2 11.87 7.84 14.68
N ILE A 3 11.57 7.44 13.44
CA ILE A 3 12.58 7.43 12.40
C ILE A 3 12.74 8.91 12.02
N THR A 4 13.77 9.57 12.53
CA THR A 4 14.07 10.97 12.22
C THR A 4 14.80 11.12 10.89
N ASP A 5 15.44 10.06 10.41
CA ASP A 5 16.18 10.09 9.15
C ASP A 5 15.20 10.19 7.96
N PRO A 6 15.29 11.25 7.14
CA PRO A 6 14.35 11.49 6.05
C PRO A 6 14.37 10.36 5.00
N GLU A 7 15.52 9.75 4.75
CA GLU A 7 15.67 8.63 3.81
C GLU A 7 14.91 7.38 4.28
N LYS A 8 15.06 7.02 5.56
CA LYS A 8 14.38 5.86 6.16
C LYS A 8 12.86 6.08 6.20
N LEU A 9 12.42 7.33 6.41
CA LEU A 9 11.00 7.70 6.30
C LEU A 9 10.46 7.51 4.89
N GLN A 10 11.19 7.94 3.86
CA GLN A 10 10.77 7.76 2.47
C GLN A 10 10.69 6.28 2.10
N ILE A 11 11.67 5.47 2.50
CA ILE A 11 11.67 4.01 2.27
C ILE A 11 10.46 3.36 2.96
N ALA A 12 10.18 3.74 4.22
CA ALA A 12 9.04 3.23 4.95
C ALA A 12 7.70 3.63 4.30
N GLN A 13 7.58 4.90 3.88
CA GLN A 13 6.40 5.40 3.17
C GLN A 13 6.18 4.65 1.85
N GLN A 14 7.25 4.43 1.08
CA GLN A 14 7.18 3.67 -0.17
C GLN A 14 6.62 2.26 0.09
N LYS A 15 7.22 1.50 1.03
CA LYS A 15 6.79 0.14 1.34
C LYS A 15 5.37 0.06 1.90
N LEU A 16 4.94 1.05 2.70
CA LEU A 16 3.66 1.00 3.41
C LEU A 16 2.48 1.57 2.62
N LEU A 17 2.74 2.52 1.72
CA LEU A 17 1.69 3.28 1.02
C LEU A 17 1.54 2.88 -0.45
N PHE A 18 2.58 2.40 -1.12
CA PHE A 18 2.53 2.01 -2.54
C PHE A 18 2.04 0.57 -2.71
N VAL A 19 0.89 0.29 -2.12
CA VAL A 19 0.22 -1.01 -2.20
C VAL A 19 -1.21 -0.81 -2.67
N LYS A 20 -1.73 -1.82 -3.39
CA LYS A 20 -3.15 -1.90 -3.74
C LYS A 20 -3.88 -2.67 -2.64
N ILE A 21 -5.07 -2.22 -2.26
CA ILE A 21 -5.96 -2.87 -1.30
C ILE A 21 -7.17 -3.40 -2.06
N CYS A 22 -7.53 -4.66 -1.84
CA CYS A 22 -8.76 -5.21 -2.40
C CYS A 22 -9.97 -4.59 -1.70
N ARG A 23 -10.97 -4.13 -2.47
CA ARG A 23 -12.21 -3.58 -1.91
C ARG A 23 -13.14 -4.62 -1.30
N GLU A 24 -12.98 -5.89 -1.67
CA GLU A 24 -13.83 -6.98 -1.17
C GLU A 24 -13.25 -7.63 0.09
N CYS A 25 -11.99 -8.06 0.05
CA CYS A 25 -11.37 -8.80 1.15
C CYS A 25 -10.34 -8.00 1.97
N GLY A 26 -10.04 -6.76 1.59
CA GLY A 26 -9.08 -5.90 2.31
C GLY A 26 -7.61 -6.32 2.18
N ALA A 27 -7.28 -7.36 1.40
CA ALA A 27 -5.91 -7.82 1.25
C ALA A 27 -5.01 -6.75 0.60
N ARG A 28 -3.78 -6.62 1.09
CA ARG A 28 -2.72 -5.81 0.47
C ARG A 28 -2.07 -6.60 -0.65
N ASN A 29 -2.02 -6.00 -1.83
CA ASN A 29 -1.49 -6.55 -3.06
C ASN A 29 -0.37 -5.62 -3.58
N PRO A 30 0.59 -6.17 -4.34
CA PRO A 30 1.66 -5.37 -4.93
C PRO A 30 1.12 -4.32 -5.92
N PRO A 31 1.88 -3.26 -6.20
CA PRO A 31 1.50 -2.21 -7.15
C PRO A 31 1.27 -2.74 -8.57
N SER A 32 1.99 -3.78 -8.97
CA SER A 32 1.84 -4.48 -10.26
C SER A 32 0.68 -5.48 -10.30
N ALA A 33 -0.06 -5.68 -9.20
CA ALA A 33 -1.17 -6.64 -9.18
C ALA A 33 -2.33 -6.20 -10.07
N GLU A 34 -2.77 -7.10 -10.94
CA GLU A 34 -4.01 -7.00 -11.72
C GLU A 34 -5.20 -7.60 -10.96
N LYS A 35 -4.97 -8.65 -10.17
CA LYS A 35 -5.99 -9.34 -9.35
C LYS A 35 -5.55 -9.50 -7.91
N CYS A 36 -6.53 -9.65 -7.01
CA CYS A 36 -6.26 -9.90 -5.61
C CYS A 36 -5.67 -11.30 -5.39
N ARG A 37 -4.56 -11.40 -4.65
CA ARG A 37 -3.93 -12.68 -4.30
C ARG A 37 -4.79 -13.62 -3.44
N ARG A 38 -5.84 -13.11 -2.79
CA ARG A 38 -6.68 -13.87 -1.85
C ARG A 38 -8.03 -14.24 -2.44
N CYS A 39 -8.85 -13.27 -2.83
CA CYS A 39 -10.19 -13.52 -3.40
C CYS A 39 -10.22 -13.58 -4.93
N LYS A 40 -9.09 -13.33 -5.62
CA LYS A 40 -8.99 -13.29 -7.10
C LYS A 40 -9.84 -12.21 -7.80
N SER A 41 -10.53 -11.34 -7.06
CA SER A 41 -11.23 -10.18 -7.63
C SER A 41 -10.28 -9.15 -8.22
N HIS A 42 -10.71 -8.48 -9.28
CA HIS A 42 -10.00 -7.39 -9.96
C HIS A 42 -10.30 -6.02 -9.33
N ASN A 43 -11.17 -5.96 -8.32
CA ASN A 43 -11.57 -4.73 -7.65
C ASN A 43 -10.53 -4.25 -6.61
N LEU A 44 -9.40 -3.77 -7.12
CA LEU A 44 -8.28 -3.26 -6.36
C LEU A 44 -8.31 -1.72 -6.34
N ARG A 45 -8.03 -1.12 -5.19
CA ARG A 45 -7.84 0.33 -5.05
C ARG A 45 -6.43 0.64 -4.56
N TRP A 46 -5.90 1.81 -4.91
CA TRP A 46 -4.70 2.30 -4.25
C TRP A 46 -4.97 2.66 -2.79
N LYS A 47 -3.99 2.42 -1.91
CA LYS A 47 -4.03 2.94 -0.54
C LYS A 47 -3.92 4.47 -0.58
N HIS A 48 -4.60 5.13 0.36
CA HIS A 48 -4.58 6.58 0.45
C HIS A 48 -3.16 7.07 0.82
N ARG A 49 -2.64 8.03 0.06
CA ARG A 49 -1.26 8.52 0.12
C ARG A 49 -1.15 9.93 0.69
N ALA A 50 -2.09 10.36 1.53
CA ALA A 50 -1.95 11.66 2.19
C ALA A 50 -0.71 11.66 3.09
N LEU A 51 0.12 12.68 2.91
CA LEU A 51 1.14 13.06 3.89
C LEU A 51 0.40 13.45 5.17
N LYS A 52 0.46 12.60 6.20
CA LYS A 52 0.24 13.07 7.56
C LYS A 52 1.46 13.93 7.91
N ARG A 53 1.31 15.25 7.78
CA ARG A 53 2.23 16.23 8.36
C ARG A 53 2.27 16.06 9.88
#